data_AF-A0A2R6P461-F1
#
_entry.id   AF-A0A2R6P461-F1
#
_cell.length_a   1.000
_cell.length_b   1.000
_cell.length_c   1.000
_cell.angle_alpha   90.00
_cell.angle_beta   90.00
_cell.angle_gamma   90.00
#
_symmetry.space_group_name_H-M   'P 1'
#
loop_
_entity.id
_entity.type
_entity.pdbx_description
1 polymer ?
#
loop_
_entity_poly.entity_id
_entity_poly.type
_entity_poly.pdbx_seq_one_letter_code
_entity_poly.pdbx_strand_id
1 'polypeptide(L)'
;MALPISTATPATAVVFSLLLLLFLPATLCSDHLLTRHNSAIPDSDVDLLEFPLNLEYLEAELFLWASLGRGLDSVAPNLTDSGPPPIGGRKARLDPFTKDVILQFAFQEVGHLRAIKNTVKGFPRPLLNLSAEAFGEVMNSAFGRPLKPPFNPYANELNFLLASYVVPYVGLTGYVGANPKLQSPTARRLVAGLLAVESGQDAVIRGLLYKRAPEKVKPYGITVAEFTNRVSELRNRLGSRGVKDEGLIVPYFKGAEAKIRGNILSGDKNSLGYDRTPEEILRIVYGGGDEHVPVQRKIEGVKLGFFFDLDNFTGEHKKAEAMAGHDDSGSSGKKSSEATNDIPTFNAENMQKNLKAVYYSRTFMSIIGGVIAGILGFTGLTGFIIYFLVMTITSVGLIAKAGFSIHSYFDSWTQIILDGILGGLMSFVLFWAFAYDIVHIF
;
A
#
# COMPACT_ATOMS: atom_id res chain seq x y z
N MET A 1 20.25 76.90 5.42
CA MET A 1 20.66 76.25 6.68
C MET A 1 20.07 74.85 6.66
N ALA A 2 20.93 73.82 6.65
CA ALA A 2 20.54 72.42 6.57
C ALA A 2 20.52 71.79 7.98
N LEU A 3 19.63 70.81 8.17
CA LEU A 3 19.61 69.80 9.25
C LEU A 3 18.97 68.52 8.66
N PRO A 4 19.36 67.32 9.12
CA PRO A 4 20.08 66.37 8.29
C PRO A 4 19.21 65.18 7.90
N ILE A 5 19.39 64.71 6.66
CA ILE A 5 18.99 63.36 6.27
C ILE A 5 19.97 62.43 6.98
N SER A 6 19.50 61.78 8.04
CA SER A 6 20.19 60.61 8.57
C SER A 6 20.17 59.57 7.46
N THR A 7 21.33 59.33 6.87
CA THR A 7 21.58 58.15 6.06
C THR A 7 21.27 56.96 6.94
N ALA A 8 20.10 56.35 6.68
CA ALA A 8 19.81 55.02 7.18
C ALA A 8 20.96 54.14 6.70
N THR A 9 21.90 53.86 7.60
CA THR A 9 23.04 52.99 7.32
C THR A 9 22.52 51.70 6.69
N PRO A 10 23.28 51.05 5.78
CA PRO A 10 22.85 49.78 5.18
C PRO A 10 22.48 48.73 6.24
N ALA A 11 22.92 48.90 7.49
CA ALA A 11 22.49 48.10 8.63
C ALA A 11 20.98 48.19 8.95
N THR A 12 20.33 49.36 8.87
CA THR A 12 18.90 49.49 9.23
C THR A 12 17.96 48.92 8.16
N ALA A 13 18.35 48.99 6.88
CA ALA A 13 17.63 48.32 5.79
C ALA A 13 17.80 46.80 5.87
N VAL A 14 19.02 46.33 6.19
CA VAL A 14 19.31 44.90 6.40
C VAL A 14 18.51 44.35 7.59
N VAL A 15 18.38 45.07 8.70
CA VAL A 15 17.57 44.63 9.86
C VAL A 15 16.08 44.58 9.51
N PHE A 16 15.54 45.56 8.78
CA PHE A 16 14.13 45.56 8.36
C PHE A 16 13.82 44.46 7.32
N SER A 17 14.76 44.18 6.41
CA SER A 17 14.67 43.07 5.46
C SER A 17 14.88 41.70 6.13
N LEU A 18 15.75 41.57 7.13
CA LEU A 18 15.91 40.35 7.95
C LEU A 18 14.68 40.09 8.83
N LEU A 19 14.02 41.13 9.34
CA LEU A 19 12.73 41.03 10.02
C LEU A 19 11.63 40.59 9.05
N LEU A 20 11.58 41.12 7.83
CA LEU A 20 10.70 40.60 6.78
C LEU A 20 10.96 39.11 6.48
N LEU A 21 12.23 38.67 6.48
CA LEU A 21 12.63 37.27 6.26
C LEU A 21 12.29 36.34 7.44
N LEU A 22 12.27 36.85 8.68
CA LEU A 22 11.82 36.12 9.87
C LEU A 22 10.28 35.98 9.93
N PHE A 23 9.53 36.89 9.29
CA PHE A 23 8.06 36.86 9.24
C PHE A 23 7.47 36.28 7.93
N LEU A 24 8.29 35.99 6.91
CA LEU A 24 7.86 35.39 5.63
C LEU A 24 8.03 33.85 5.54
N PRO A 25 7.70 33.10 6.61
CA PRO A 25 6.96 31.86 6.37
C PRO A 25 5.74 31.71 7.30
N ALA A 26 5.15 32.80 7.78
CA ALA A 26 3.86 32.75 8.51
C ALA A 26 2.63 32.97 7.61
N THR A 27 2.79 33.54 6.42
CA THR A 27 1.66 33.85 5.51
C THR A 27 1.54 32.94 4.29
N LEU A 28 2.58 32.14 3.98
CA LEU A 28 2.46 30.95 3.12
C LEU A 28 2.22 29.66 3.92
N CYS A 29 2.40 29.72 5.24
CA CYS A 29 1.80 28.82 6.21
C CYS A 29 0.74 29.59 6.99
N SER A 30 -0.25 30.17 6.31
CA SER A 30 -1.54 30.28 6.98
C SER A 30 -1.89 28.88 7.47
N ASP A 31 -2.25 28.79 8.75
CA ASP A 31 -2.82 27.66 9.47
C ASP A 31 -4.14 27.14 8.84
N HIS A 32 -4.17 26.99 7.52
CA HIS A 32 -5.32 26.61 6.72
C HIS A 32 -5.26 25.16 6.20
N LEU A 33 -4.28 24.36 6.65
CA LEU A 33 -4.26 22.90 6.42
C LEU A 33 -4.12 22.06 7.70
N LEU A 34 -4.34 22.67 8.88
CA LEU A 34 -4.73 21.93 10.10
C LEU A 34 -6.19 22.21 10.50
N THR A 35 -6.99 22.79 9.62
CA THR A 35 -8.34 22.23 9.49
C THR A 35 -8.14 20.82 8.99
N ARG A 36 -8.31 19.85 9.89
CA ARG A 36 -8.84 18.53 9.59
C ARG A 36 -10.14 18.76 8.82
N HIS A 37 -10.04 19.11 7.55
CA HIS A 37 -11.00 18.64 6.59
C HIS A 37 -10.87 17.13 6.75
N ASN A 38 -11.82 16.53 7.46
CA ASN A 38 -12.39 15.30 6.97
C ASN A 38 -12.81 15.59 5.53
N SER A 39 -11.87 15.65 4.59
CA SER A 39 -12.16 15.21 3.24
C SER A 39 -12.56 13.77 3.48
N ALA A 40 -13.87 13.56 3.56
CA ALA A 40 -14.43 12.23 3.65
C ALA A 40 -13.74 11.39 2.59
N ILE A 41 -13.36 10.16 2.97
CA ILE A 41 -12.84 9.20 2.00
C ILE A 41 -13.87 9.17 0.86
N PRO A 42 -13.47 9.42 -0.41
CA PRO A 42 -14.41 9.41 -1.53
C PRO A 42 -15.22 8.11 -1.52
N ASP A 43 -16.51 8.16 -1.86
CA ASP A 43 -17.36 6.97 -1.80
C ASP A 43 -16.80 5.82 -2.63
N SER A 44 -16.13 6.12 -3.76
CA SER A 44 -15.39 5.14 -4.57
C SER A 44 -14.27 4.43 -3.81
N ASP A 45 -13.53 5.15 -2.96
CA ASP A 45 -12.49 4.58 -2.11
C ASP A 45 -13.11 3.81 -0.94
N VAL A 46 -14.25 4.26 -0.41
CA VAL A 46 -14.99 3.52 0.64
C VAL A 46 -15.37 2.14 0.11
N ASP A 47 -15.95 2.07 -1.08
CA ASP A 47 -16.32 0.81 -1.71
C ASP A 47 -15.09 -0.10 -1.89
N LEU A 48 -13.99 0.43 -2.43
CA LEU A 48 -12.74 -0.32 -2.63
C LEU A 48 -12.08 -0.79 -1.32
N LEU A 49 -12.30 -0.10 -0.19
CA LEU A 49 -11.79 -0.49 1.12
C LEU A 49 -12.72 -1.46 1.85
N GLU A 50 -14.03 -1.36 1.62
CA GLU A 50 -15.00 -2.27 2.23
C GLU A 50 -15.01 -3.62 1.52
N PHE A 51 -14.88 -3.68 0.20
CA PHE A 51 -14.92 -4.96 -0.53
C PHE A 51 -13.94 -6.02 0.02
N PRO A 52 -12.65 -5.71 0.30
CA PRO A 52 -11.71 -6.65 0.90
C PRO A 52 -12.11 -7.17 2.29
N LEU A 53 -12.93 -6.44 3.08
CA LEU A 53 -13.34 -6.89 4.43
C LEU A 53 -13.95 -8.30 4.41
N ASN A 54 -14.59 -8.69 3.31
CA ASN A 54 -15.11 -10.05 3.13
C ASN A 54 -14.01 -11.11 3.28
N LEU A 55 -12.88 -10.90 2.61
CA LEU A 55 -11.72 -11.80 2.63
C LEU A 55 -10.98 -11.69 3.96
N GLU A 56 -10.83 -10.49 4.51
CA GLU A 56 -10.22 -10.26 5.83
C GLU A 56 -10.97 -11.02 6.94
N TYR A 57 -12.31 -11.02 6.93
CA TYR A 57 -13.10 -11.81 7.87
C TYR A 57 -12.90 -13.31 7.67
N LEU A 58 -12.85 -13.77 6.41
CA LEU A 58 -12.63 -15.17 6.07
C LEU A 58 -11.27 -15.65 6.59
N GLU A 59 -10.21 -14.88 6.36
CA GLU A 59 -8.85 -15.20 6.75
C GLU A 59 -8.67 -15.14 8.27
N ALA A 60 -9.17 -14.08 8.92
CA ALA A 60 -9.15 -13.95 10.37
C ALA A 60 -9.80 -15.16 11.05
N GLU A 61 -11.03 -15.51 10.63
CA GLU A 61 -11.74 -16.65 11.20
C GLU A 61 -11.02 -17.97 10.89
N LEU A 62 -10.58 -18.20 9.65
CA LEU A 62 -9.89 -19.43 9.26
C LEU A 62 -8.63 -19.66 10.11
N PHE A 63 -7.77 -18.64 10.24
CA PHE A 63 -6.52 -18.76 10.99
C PHE A 63 -6.74 -18.82 12.51
N LEU A 64 -7.69 -18.07 13.05
CA LEU A 64 -8.06 -18.13 14.47
C LEU A 64 -8.62 -19.51 14.84
N TRP A 65 -9.57 -20.03 14.06
CA TRP A 65 -10.13 -21.35 14.30
C TRP A 65 -9.07 -22.44 14.20
N ALA A 66 -8.23 -22.41 13.17
CA ALA A 66 -7.21 -23.43 12.98
C ALA A 66 -6.17 -23.46 14.09
N SER A 67 -5.70 -22.30 14.56
CA SER A 67 -4.64 -22.19 15.57
C SER A 67 -5.16 -22.34 17.01
N LEU A 68 -6.30 -21.72 17.33
CA LEU A 68 -6.84 -21.64 18.70
C LEU A 68 -8.03 -22.57 18.93
N GLY A 69 -8.85 -22.81 17.91
CA GLY A 69 -10.14 -23.50 18.03
C GLY A 69 -11.30 -22.58 18.44
N ARG A 70 -11.15 -21.27 18.23
CA ARG A 70 -12.17 -20.24 18.48
C ARG A 70 -11.92 -19.04 17.58
N GLY A 71 -12.98 -18.32 17.21
CA GLY A 71 -12.97 -17.22 16.24
C GLY A 71 -12.96 -15.81 16.84
N LEU A 72 -13.39 -14.83 16.04
CA LEU A 72 -13.42 -13.41 16.42
C LEU A 72 -14.31 -13.14 17.64
N ASP A 73 -15.39 -13.91 17.82
CA ASP A 73 -16.31 -13.75 18.97
C ASP A 73 -15.59 -13.89 20.32
N SER A 74 -14.49 -14.65 20.36
CA SER A 74 -13.68 -14.77 21.57
C SER A 74 -12.48 -13.83 21.61
N VAL A 75 -11.93 -13.45 20.46
CA VAL A 75 -10.62 -12.78 20.37
C VAL A 75 -10.75 -11.26 20.19
N ALA A 76 -11.73 -10.82 19.39
CA ALA A 76 -12.01 -9.42 19.11
C ALA A 76 -13.51 -9.24 18.80
N PRO A 77 -14.42 -9.49 19.76
CA PRO A 77 -15.86 -9.50 19.50
C PRO A 77 -16.39 -8.17 18.96
N ASN A 78 -15.76 -7.06 19.33
CA ASN A 78 -16.08 -5.72 18.83
C ASN A 78 -15.85 -5.55 17.33
N LEU A 79 -15.03 -6.39 16.69
CA LEU A 79 -14.80 -6.33 15.25
C LEU A 79 -15.84 -7.10 14.45
N THR A 80 -16.66 -7.94 15.09
CA THR A 80 -17.72 -8.71 14.40
C THR A 80 -18.93 -7.85 14.02
N ASP A 81 -19.13 -6.71 14.68
CA ASP A 81 -20.35 -5.89 14.70
C ASP A 81 -21.66 -6.70 14.79
N SER A 82 -21.67 -7.72 15.65
CA SER A 82 -22.82 -8.63 15.83
C SER A 82 -23.14 -9.50 14.60
N GLY A 83 -22.23 -9.59 13.62
CA GLY A 83 -22.32 -10.54 12.53
C GLY A 83 -22.31 -11.99 13.03
N PRO A 84 -22.96 -12.94 12.33
CA PRO A 84 -23.09 -14.32 12.80
C PRO A 84 -21.75 -15.06 12.82
N PRO A 85 -21.55 -16.03 13.75
CA PRO A 85 -20.34 -16.85 13.81
C PRO A 85 -20.19 -17.75 12.56
N PRO A 86 -18.95 -18.12 12.18
CA PRO A 86 -18.73 -19.01 11.06
C PRO A 86 -19.24 -20.43 11.35
N ILE A 87 -19.67 -21.12 10.29
CA ILE A 87 -20.05 -22.53 10.33
C ILE A 87 -18.82 -23.40 10.09
N GLY A 88 -18.70 -24.49 10.85
CA GLY A 88 -17.73 -25.56 10.56
C GLY A 88 -16.26 -25.25 10.86
N GLY A 89 -15.96 -24.08 11.43
CA GLY A 89 -14.62 -23.73 11.93
C GLY A 89 -14.14 -24.73 12.98
N ARG A 90 -12.90 -25.21 12.84
CA ARG A 90 -12.31 -26.21 13.76
C ARG A 90 -10.84 -25.93 14.00
N LYS A 91 -10.34 -26.40 15.14
CA LYS A 91 -8.91 -26.44 15.41
C LYS A 91 -8.21 -27.45 14.50
N ALA A 92 -7.23 -26.99 13.74
CA ALA A 92 -6.42 -27.84 12.89
C ALA A 92 -5.38 -28.60 13.71
N ARG A 93 -5.00 -29.79 13.24
CA ARG A 93 -3.87 -30.55 13.80
C ARG A 93 -2.55 -30.01 13.26
N LEU A 94 -2.11 -28.88 13.77
CA LEU A 94 -0.86 -28.23 13.35
C LEU A 94 0.31 -28.66 14.24
N ASP A 95 1.48 -28.87 13.62
CA ASP A 95 2.74 -28.95 14.36
C ASP A 95 3.04 -27.62 15.11
N PRO A 96 3.93 -27.61 16.12
CA PRO A 96 4.17 -26.40 16.91
C PRO A 96 4.62 -25.19 16.10
N PHE A 97 5.45 -25.39 15.07
CA PHE A 97 5.97 -24.31 14.24
C PHE A 97 4.87 -23.76 13.32
N THR A 98 4.15 -24.64 12.60
CA THR A 98 3.06 -24.21 11.73
C THR A 98 1.95 -23.55 12.54
N LYS A 99 1.63 -24.06 13.73
CA LYS A 99 0.65 -23.44 14.63
C LYS A 99 1.04 -22.02 15.02
N ASP A 100 2.31 -21.79 15.35
CA ASP A 100 2.81 -20.47 15.72
C ASP A 100 2.70 -19.49 14.53
N VAL A 101 3.12 -19.91 13.34
CA VAL A 101 3.00 -19.12 12.10
C VAL A 101 1.53 -18.75 11.82
N ILE A 102 0.62 -19.72 11.84
CA ILE A 102 -0.81 -19.47 11.59
C ILE A 102 -1.43 -18.59 12.68
N LEU A 103 -0.96 -18.68 13.93
CA LEU A 103 -1.42 -17.80 14.99
C LEU A 103 -0.97 -16.35 14.78
N GLN A 104 0.25 -16.13 14.27
CA GLN A 104 0.72 -14.80 13.91
C GLN A 104 -0.17 -14.20 12.81
N PHE A 105 -0.50 -14.98 11.77
CA PHE A 105 -1.39 -14.54 10.70
C PHE A 105 -2.78 -14.20 11.24
N ALA A 106 -3.33 -15.07 12.09
CA ALA A 106 -4.62 -14.83 12.73
C ALA A 106 -4.71 -13.47 13.44
N PHE A 107 -3.67 -13.06 14.16
CA PHE A 107 -3.64 -11.76 14.82
C PHE A 107 -3.32 -10.59 13.88
N GLN A 108 -2.65 -10.84 12.76
CA GLN A 108 -2.44 -9.85 11.69
C GLN A 108 -3.77 -9.52 11.01
N GLU A 109 -4.60 -10.53 10.67
CA GLU A 109 -5.93 -10.31 10.09
C GLU A 109 -6.88 -9.56 11.04
N VAL A 110 -6.81 -9.87 12.34
CA VAL A 110 -7.53 -9.09 13.37
C VAL A 110 -7.08 -7.61 13.35
N GLY A 111 -5.80 -7.37 13.06
CA GLY A 111 -5.24 -6.04 12.85
C GLY A 111 -5.75 -5.38 11.56
N HIS A 112 -5.81 -6.12 10.45
CA HIS A 112 -6.32 -5.64 9.16
C HIS A 112 -7.78 -5.21 9.24
N LEU A 113 -8.65 -6.06 9.81
CA LEU A 113 -10.05 -5.73 10.09
C LEU A 113 -10.18 -4.42 10.88
N ARG A 114 -9.36 -4.26 11.92
CA ARG A 114 -9.35 -3.03 12.74
C ARG A 114 -8.87 -1.81 11.94
N ALA A 115 -7.83 -1.97 11.12
CA ALA A 115 -7.27 -0.88 10.33
C ALA A 115 -8.28 -0.35 9.30
N ILE A 116 -8.98 -1.25 8.62
CA ILE A 116 -10.03 -0.89 7.66
C ILE A 116 -11.21 -0.24 8.38
N LYS A 117 -11.73 -0.85 9.45
CA LYS A 117 -12.89 -0.33 10.21
C LYS A 117 -12.63 0.96 11.00
N ASN A 118 -11.36 1.31 11.22
CA ASN A 118 -10.97 2.63 11.73
C ASN A 118 -10.93 3.70 10.64
N THR A 119 -10.90 3.30 9.36
CA THR A 119 -10.77 4.20 8.21
C THR A 119 -12.10 4.41 7.50
N VAL A 120 -12.90 3.36 7.37
CA VAL A 120 -14.25 3.36 6.81
C VAL A 120 -15.22 2.69 7.76
N LYS A 121 -16.52 2.87 7.54
CA LYS A 121 -17.56 2.28 8.39
C LYS A 121 -17.47 0.76 8.41
N GLY A 122 -17.28 0.14 7.26
CA GLY A 122 -17.30 -1.30 7.12
C GLY A 122 -18.70 -1.89 7.33
N PHE A 123 -18.74 -3.21 7.43
CA PHE A 123 -19.97 -3.96 7.67
C PHE A 123 -19.75 -5.11 8.68
N PRO A 124 -20.82 -5.61 9.30
CA PRO A 124 -20.76 -6.77 10.18
C PRO A 124 -20.20 -8.01 9.48
N ARG A 125 -19.47 -8.85 10.22
CA ARG A 125 -18.92 -10.11 9.71
C ARG A 125 -20.02 -10.89 8.95
N PRO A 126 -19.81 -11.25 7.68
CA PRO A 126 -20.78 -12.06 6.94
C PRO A 126 -20.82 -13.49 7.50
N LEU A 127 -21.89 -14.24 7.21
CA LEU A 127 -21.90 -15.66 7.52
C LEU A 127 -20.89 -16.39 6.63
N LEU A 128 -19.90 -17.02 7.27
CA LEU A 128 -18.82 -17.75 6.62
C LEU A 128 -19.00 -19.26 6.79
N ASN A 129 -18.61 -20.03 5.77
CA ASN A 129 -18.57 -21.49 5.82
C ASN A 129 -17.12 -21.96 5.77
N LEU A 130 -16.59 -22.35 6.93
CA LEU A 130 -15.24 -22.88 7.12
C LEU A 130 -15.22 -24.41 7.24
N SER A 131 -16.32 -25.08 6.89
CA SER A 131 -16.45 -26.53 7.01
C SER A 131 -15.43 -27.28 6.16
N ALA A 132 -15.08 -28.51 6.59
CA ALA A 132 -14.18 -29.36 5.80
C ALA A 132 -14.80 -29.69 4.44
N GLU A 133 -16.13 -29.77 4.39
CA GLU A 133 -16.93 -30.00 3.20
C GLU A 133 -16.73 -28.88 2.17
N ALA A 134 -16.78 -27.60 2.59
CA ALA A 134 -16.55 -26.45 1.72
C ALA A 134 -15.16 -26.48 1.06
N PHE A 135 -14.10 -26.68 1.85
CA PHE A 135 -12.73 -26.85 1.32
C PHE A 135 -12.61 -28.10 0.45
N GLY A 136 -13.32 -29.17 0.79
CA GLY A 136 -13.46 -30.37 -0.01
C GLY A 136 -14.00 -30.08 -1.41
N GLU A 137 -15.04 -29.24 -1.52
CA GLU A 137 -15.63 -28.84 -2.79
C GLU A 137 -14.71 -27.97 -3.65
N VAL A 138 -13.97 -27.06 -3.02
CA VAL A 138 -12.93 -26.28 -3.73
C VAL A 138 -11.92 -27.21 -4.36
N MET A 139 -11.38 -28.17 -3.58
CA MET A 139 -10.40 -29.13 -4.09
C MET A 139 -11.01 -30.02 -5.18
N ASN A 140 -12.23 -30.51 -5.00
CA ASN A 140 -12.92 -31.28 -6.03
C ASN A 140 -13.05 -30.50 -7.35
N SER A 141 -13.35 -29.20 -7.26
CA SER A 141 -13.46 -28.31 -8.41
C SER A 141 -12.10 -28.04 -9.08
N ALA A 142 -11.03 -27.94 -8.29
CA ALA A 142 -9.66 -27.82 -8.78
C ALA A 142 -9.21 -29.07 -9.55
N PHE A 143 -9.55 -30.26 -9.04
CA PHE A 143 -9.21 -31.53 -9.68
C PHE A 143 -10.20 -31.97 -10.76
N GLY A 144 -11.36 -31.31 -10.89
CA GLY A 144 -12.44 -31.72 -11.79
C GLY A 144 -13.08 -33.06 -11.42
N ARG A 145 -12.85 -33.55 -10.19
CA ARG A 145 -13.40 -34.80 -9.67
C ARG A 145 -13.38 -34.83 -8.14
N PRO A 146 -14.26 -35.60 -7.49
CA PRO A 146 -14.19 -35.82 -6.05
C PRO A 146 -12.90 -36.49 -5.62
N LEU A 147 -12.20 -35.91 -4.66
CA LEU A 147 -11.09 -36.55 -3.95
C LEU A 147 -11.63 -37.59 -2.96
N LYS A 148 -10.93 -38.72 -2.85
CA LYS A 148 -11.28 -39.81 -1.92
C LYS A 148 -10.09 -40.10 -0.99
N PRO A 149 -10.23 -39.95 0.34
CA PRO A 149 -11.37 -39.39 1.06
C PRO A 149 -11.54 -37.87 0.77
N PRO A 150 -12.68 -37.24 1.10
CA PRO A 150 -12.85 -35.80 0.95
C PRO A 150 -11.69 -35.00 1.57
N PHE A 151 -11.28 -33.92 0.91
CA PHE A 151 -10.21 -33.07 1.44
C PHE A 151 -10.67 -32.41 2.74
N ASN A 152 -9.85 -32.54 3.78
CA ASN A 152 -10.11 -31.95 5.08
C ASN A 152 -8.96 -30.99 5.44
N PRO A 153 -9.21 -29.68 5.55
CA PRO A 153 -8.17 -28.69 5.85
C PRO A 153 -7.62 -28.84 7.27
N TYR A 154 -8.37 -29.41 8.20
CA TYR A 154 -8.01 -29.51 9.62
C TYR A 154 -7.22 -30.78 9.97
N ALA A 155 -6.98 -31.66 9.00
CA ALA A 155 -6.44 -33.00 9.23
C ALA A 155 -4.98 -33.00 9.71
N ASN A 156 -4.15 -32.09 9.18
CA ASN A 156 -2.73 -31.92 9.50
C ASN A 156 -2.22 -30.57 8.96
N GLU A 157 -0.96 -30.23 9.24
CA GLU A 157 -0.30 -29.00 8.80
C GLU A 157 -0.23 -28.84 7.27
N LEU A 158 0.01 -29.91 6.52
CA LEU A 158 0.15 -29.84 5.07
C LEU A 158 -1.20 -29.57 4.39
N ASN A 159 -2.25 -30.26 4.84
CA ASN A 159 -3.62 -30.01 4.42
C ASN A 159 -4.04 -28.58 4.75
N PHE A 160 -3.68 -28.07 5.93
CA PHE A 160 -4.04 -26.71 6.32
C PHE A 160 -3.30 -25.65 5.48
N LEU A 161 -2.01 -25.86 5.19
CA LEU A 161 -1.25 -24.97 4.30
C LEU A 161 -1.81 -24.98 2.86
N LEU A 162 -2.22 -26.15 2.35
CA LEU A 162 -2.87 -26.26 1.03
C LEU A 162 -4.26 -25.60 1.01
N ALA A 163 -5.00 -25.66 2.11
CA ALA A 163 -6.25 -24.92 2.25
C ALA A 163 -6.02 -23.41 2.31
N SER A 164 -5.00 -22.99 3.09
CA SER A 164 -4.58 -21.60 3.20
C SER A 164 -4.00 -21.07 1.90
N TYR A 165 -3.53 -21.90 0.97
CA TYR A 165 -3.10 -21.46 -0.35
C TYR A 165 -4.26 -20.96 -1.23
N VAL A 166 -5.51 -21.32 -0.92
CA VAL A 166 -6.70 -21.01 -1.75
C VAL A 166 -7.09 -19.53 -1.68
N VAL A 167 -7.02 -18.91 -0.49
CA VAL A 167 -7.74 -17.65 -0.19
C VAL A 167 -6.86 -16.39 -0.20
N PRO A 168 -5.73 -16.31 0.54
CA PRO A 168 -4.94 -15.08 0.70
C PRO A 168 -4.46 -14.48 -0.62
N TYR A 169 -4.07 -15.35 -1.56
CA TYR A 169 -3.65 -14.88 -2.89
C TYR A 169 -4.78 -14.18 -3.67
N VAL A 170 -6.05 -14.54 -3.42
CA VAL A 170 -7.18 -13.84 -4.03
C VAL A 170 -7.30 -12.43 -3.44
N GLY A 171 -7.19 -12.29 -2.11
CA GLY A 171 -7.21 -11.02 -1.40
C GLY A 171 -6.10 -10.06 -1.83
N LEU A 172 -4.86 -10.54 -1.85
CA LEU A 172 -3.72 -9.70 -2.24
C LEU A 172 -3.84 -9.19 -3.69
N THR A 173 -4.32 -10.02 -4.63
CA THR A 173 -4.54 -9.55 -6.01
C THR A 173 -5.67 -8.52 -6.13
N GLY A 174 -6.63 -8.53 -5.19
CA GLY A 174 -7.62 -7.47 -5.05
C GLY A 174 -7.00 -6.14 -4.63
N TYR A 175 -6.06 -6.14 -3.68
CA TYR A 175 -5.34 -4.93 -3.30
C TYR A 175 -4.51 -4.35 -4.45
N VAL A 176 -3.83 -5.20 -5.23
CA VAL A 176 -3.12 -4.77 -6.44
C VAL A 176 -4.08 -4.13 -7.44
N GLY A 177 -5.27 -4.71 -7.64
CA GLY A 177 -6.29 -4.16 -8.55
C GLY A 177 -6.96 -2.88 -8.04
N ALA A 178 -7.08 -2.70 -6.73
CA ALA A 178 -7.64 -1.50 -6.12
C ALA A 178 -6.68 -0.30 -6.17
N ASN A 179 -5.37 -0.53 -6.00
CA ASN A 179 -4.34 0.51 -5.95
C ASN A 179 -4.46 1.65 -6.99
N PRO A 180 -4.60 1.38 -8.30
CA PRO A 180 -4.69 2.43 -9.31
C PRO A 180 -6.01 3.23 -9.24
N LYS A 181 -7.05 2.71 -8.57
CA LYS A 181 -8.38 3.31 -8.48
C LYS A 181 -8.55 4.23 -7.27
N LEU A 182 -7.68 4.10 -6.26
CA LEU A 182 -7.76 4.86 -5.01
C LEU A 182 -7.35 6.32 -5.20
N GLN A 183 -8.22 7.24 -4.79
CA GLN A 183 -7.99 8.67 -4.93
C GLN A 183 -7.34 9.27 -3.67
N SER A 184 -7.81 8.86 -2.49
CA SER A 184 -7.38 9.37 -1.19
C SER A 184 -5.98 8.87 -0.84
N PRO A 185 -5.07 9.76 -0.40
CA PRO A 185 -3.79 9.35 0.18
C PRO A 185 -3.96 8.43 1.40
N THR A 186 -5.04 8.61 2.18
CA THR A 186 -5.34 7.76 3.34
C THR A 186 -5.67 6.34 2.90
N ALA A 187 -6.54 6.19 1.90
CA ALA A 187 -6.92 4.88 1.37
C ALA A 187 -5.72 4.17 0.70
N ARG A 188 -4.93 4.91 -0.11
CA ARG A 188 -3.69 4.39 -0.72
C ARG A 188 -2.69 3.90 0.32
N ARG A 189 -2.49 4.68 1.40
CA ARG A 189 -1.61 4.28 2.50
C ARG A 189 -2.11 3.02 3.19
N LEU A 190 -3.41 2.92 3.43
CA LEU A 190 -4.01 1.75 4.07
C LEU A 190 -3.81 0.51 3.18
N VAL A 191 -4.25 0.55 1.92
CA VAL A 191 -4.14 -0.59 0.99
C VAL A 191 -2.69 -1.00 0.76
N ALA A 192 -1.76 -0.05 0.61
CA ALA A 192 -0.34 -0.38 0.48
C ALA A 192 0.22 -1.07 1.73
N GLY A 193 -0.23 -0.67 2.93
CA GLY A 193 0.16 -1.30 4.19
C GLY A 193 -0.38 -2.71 4.35
N LEU A 194 -1.65 -2.94 3.98
CA LEU A 194 -2.29 -4.26 3.99
C LEU A 194 -1.61 -5.18 2.97
N LEU A 195 -1.46 -4.74 1.72
CA LEU A 195 -0.81 -5.47 0.65
C LEU A 195 0.59 -5.98 1.03
N ALA A 196 1.36 -5.19 1.80
CA ALA A 196 2.70 -5.59 2.24
C ALA A 196 2.68 -6.80 3.19
N VAL A 197 1.73 -6.85 4.13
CA VAL A 197 1.59 -7.96 5.08
C VAL A 197 1.02 -9.19 4.39
N GLU A 198 -0.05 -9.01 3.60
CA GLU A 198 -0.68 -10.05 2.79
C GLU A 198 0.31 -10.76 1.86
N SER A 199 1.15 -9.98 1.17
CA SER A 199 2.20 -10.52 0.30
C SER A 199 3.23 -11.35 1.10
N GLY A 200 3.54 -10.94 2.33
CA GLY A 200 4.43 -11.68 3.22
C GLY A 200 3.81 -13.00 3.68
N GLN A 201 2.52 -13.01 4.00
CA GLN A 201 1.80 -14.21 4.41
C GLN A 201 1.69 -15.22 3.27
N ASP A 202 1.33 -14.78 2.06
CA ASP A 202 1.34 -15.61 0.86
C ASP A 202 2.74 -16.19 0.60
N ALA A 203 3.79 -15.37 0.67
CA ALA A 203 5.17 -15.81 0.49
C ALA A 203 5.59 -16.88 1.50
N VAL A 204 5.18 -16.77 2.76
CA VAL A 204 5.45 -17.77 3.80
C VAL A 204 4.70 -19.06 3.51
N ILE A 205 3.40 -19.02 3.20
CA ILE A 205 2.61 -20.21 2.84
C ILE A 205 3.25 -20.91 1.64
N ARG A 206 3.55 -20.15 0.58
CA ARG A 206 4.17 -20.66 -0.65
C ARG A 206 5.56 -21.22 -0.37
N GLY A 207 6.37 -20.58 0.47
CA GLY A 207 7.68 -21.07 0.88
C GLY A 207 7.62 -22.40 1.65
N LEU A 208 6.70 -22.52 2.60
CA LEU A 208 6.48 -23.74 3.39
C LEU A 208 5.97 -24.91 2.53
N LEU A 209 5.13 -24.62 1.53
CA LEU A 209 4.68 -25.61 0.57
C LEU A 209 5.77 -25.93 -0.47
N TYR A 210 6.55 -24.95 -0.92
CA TYR A 210 7.62 -25.12 -1.90
C TYR A 210 8.71 -26.07 -1.41
N LYS A 211 9.09 -25.94 -0.12
CA LYS A 211 10.01 -26.89 0.54
C LYS A 211 9.50 -28.35 0.45
N ARG A 212 8.19 -28.53 0.36
CA ARG A 212 7.49 -29.83 0.28
C ARG A 212 6.95 -30.11 -1.13
N ALA A 213 7.32 -29.34 -2.15
CA ALA A 213 6.77 -29.45 -3.50
C ALA A 213 6.72 -30.90 -4.08
N PRO A 214 7.77 -31.75 -3.93
CA PRO A 214 7.73 -33.13 -4.43
C PRO A 214 7.03 -34.12 -3.47
N GLU A 215 6.71 -33.71 -2.25
CA GLU A 215 6.04 -34.56 -1.26
C GLU A 215 4.64 -34.94 -1.76
N LYS A 216 4.26 -36.21 -1.59
CA LYS A 216 2.91 -36.68 -1.90
C LYS A 216 2.00 -36.44 -0.72
N VAL A 217 0.94 -35.67 -0.93
CA VAL A 217 -0.12 -35.43 0.06
C VAL A 217 -0.85 -36.75 0.29
N LYS A 218 -0.73 -37.30 1.50
CA LYS A 218 -1.43 -38.53 1.88
C LYS A 218 -2.89 -38.22 2.21
N PRO A 219 -3.85 -39.10 1.83
CA PRO A 219 -3.67 -40.38 1.13
C PRO A 219 -3.77 -40.28 -0.41
N TYR A 220 -3.85 -39.08 -0.97
CA TYR A 220 -4.15 -38.87 -2.40
C TYR A 220 -3.07 -39.37 -3.36
N GLY A 221 -1.81 -39.40 -2.91
CA GLY A 221 -0.68 -39.79 -3.77
C GLY A 221 -0.31 -38.73 -4.81
N ILE A 222 -0.88 -37.53 -4.70
CA ILE A 222 -0.67 -36.35 -5.57
C ILE A 222 0.35 -35.43 -4.88
N THR A 223 1.24 -34.81 -5.65
CA THR A 223 2.29 -33.96 -5.07
C THR A 223 1.74 -32.61 -4.62
N VAL A 224 2.42 -31.98 -3.65
CA VAL A 224 2.11 -30.60 -3.23
C VAL A 224 2.16 -29.64 -4.42
N ALA A 225 3.18 -29.77 -5.29
CA ALA A 225 3.28 -28.96 -6.50
C ALA A 225 2.03 -29.11 -7.40
N GLU A 226 1.55 -30.34 -7.62
CA GLU A 226 0.35 -30.57 -8.42
C GLU A 226 -0.90 -29.98 -7.75
N PHE A 227 -1.07 -30.16 -6.43
CA PHE A 227 -2.16 -29.51 -5.70
C PHE A 227 -2.19 -28.00 -5.91
N THR A 228 -1.06 -27.32 -5.73
CA THR A 228 -0.98 -25.87 -5.93
C THR A 228 -1.25 -25.46 -7.37
N ASN A 229 -0.73 -26.20 -8.36
CA ASN A 229 -1.01 -25.93 -9.77
C ASN A 229 -2.51 -26.04 -10.09
N ARG A 230 -3.21 -27.06 -9.56
CA ARG A 230 -4.66 -27.24 -9.76
C ARG A 230 -5.48 -26.13 -9.12
N VAL A 231 -5.10 -25.67 -7.93
CA VAL A 231 -5.76 -24.54 -7.27
C VAL A 231 -5.55 -23.25 -8.08
N SER A 232 -4.35 -23.00 -8.59
CA SER A 232 -4.10 -21.83 -9.45
C SER A 232 -4.86 -21.88 -10.77
N GLU A 233 -4.90 -23.05 -11.41
CA GLU A 233 -5.71 -23.28 -12.61
C GLU A 233 -7.21 -23.01 -12.35
N LEU A 234 -7.73 -23.45 -11.19
CA LEU A 234 -9.10 -23.15 -10.77
C LEU A 234 -9.33 -21.64 -10.66
N ARG A 235 -8.46 -20.90 -9.95
CA ARG A 235 -8.62 -19.44 -9.77
C ARG A 235 -8.58 -18.69 -11.09
N ASN A 236 -7.69 -19.07 -12.00
CA ASN A 236 -7.63 -18.48 -13.34
C ASN A 236 -8.90 -18.80 -14.16
N ARG A 237 -9.37 -20.05 -14.11
CA ARG A 237 -10.59 -20.48 -14.81
C ARG A 237 -11.83 -19.74 -14.31
N LEU A 238 -11.97 -19.58 -12.98
CA LEU A 238 -13.11 -18.88 -12.40
C LEU A 238 -13.04 -17.37 -12.64
N GLY A 239 -11.86 -16.74 -12.47
CA GLY A 239 -11.68 -15.31 -12.75
C GLY A 239 -11.98 -14.93 -14.21
N SER A 240 -11.72 -15.84 -15.16
CA SER A 240 -12.08 -15.71 -16.58
C SER A 240 -11.44 -14.52 -17.33
N ARG A 241 -10.29 -13.99 -16.85
CA ARG A 241 -9.51 -12.96 -17.55
C ARG A 241 -8.02 -13.27 -17.67
N GLY A 242 -7.70 -14.52 -18.03
CA GLY A 242 -6.32 -14.96 -18.29
C GLY A 242 -5.61 -15.52 -17.07
N VAL A 243 -4.28 -15.54 -17.12
CA VAL A 243 -3.42 -16.10 -16.05
C VAL A 243 -3.07 -14.97 -15.09
N LYS A 244 -3.59 -15.06 -13.87
CA LYS A 244 -3.37 -14.11 -12.77
C LYS A 244 -2.97 -14.83 -11.48
N ASP A 245 -2.50 -16.05 -11.62
CA ASP A 245 -1.98 -16.90 -10.56
C ASP A 245 -1.27 -18.11 -11.17
N GLU A 246 -0.25 -18.59 -10.50
CA GLU A 246 0.55 -19.72 -10.91
C GLU A 246 0.93 -20.55 -9.70
N GLY A 247 1.04 -21.87 -9.88
CA GLY A 247 1.46 -22.75 -8.79
C GLY A 247 2.96 -22.68 -8.52
N LEU A 248 3.43 -23.51 -7.60
CA LEU A 248 4.79 -23.44 -7.05
C LEU A 248 5.91 -23.84 -8.02
N ILE A 249 5.58 -24.62 -9.04
CA ILE A 249 6.51 -25.10 -10.07
C ILE A 249 5.89 -24.85 -11.44
N VAL A 250 6.54 -24.00 -12.23
CA VAL A 250 6.10 -23.59 -13.56
C VAL A 250 7.09 -24.03 -14.66
N PRO A 251 6.68 -24.03 -15.94
CA PRO A 251 7.61 -24.11 -17.06
C PRO A 251 8.58 -22.91 -17.08
N TYR A 252 9.79 -23.10 -17.63
CA TYR A 252 10.82 -22.06 -17.67
C TYR A 252 10.30 -20.72 -18.23
N PHE A 253 9.56 -20.74 -19.34
CA PHE A 253 9.07 -19.51 -19.98
C PHE A 253 8.08 -18.69 -19.13
N LYS A 254 7.54 -19.27 -18.05
CA LYS A 254 6.68 -18.56 -17.09
C LYS A 254 7.42 -18.12 -15.83
N GLY A 255 8.52 -18.78 -15.47
CA GLY A 255 9.26 -18.39 -14.28
C GLY A 255 10.07 -17.12 -14.48
N ALA A 256 10.60 -16.58 -13.39
CA ALA A 256 11.31 -15.30 -13.36
C ALA A 256 12.42 -15.24 -14.44
N GLU A 257 12.39 -14.18 -15.25
CA GLU A 257 13.32 -13.93 -16.36
C GLU A 257 13.42 -15.09 -17.36
N ALA A 258 12.43 -15.97 -17.42
CA ALA A 258 12.42 -17.23 -18.16
C ALA A 258 13.58 -18.20 -17.81
N LYS A 259 14.19 -18.04 -16.63
CA LYS A 259 15.44 -18.71 -16.24
C LYS A 259 15.29 -19.76 -15.15
N ILE A 260 14.17 -19.79 -14.44
CA ILE A 260 13.93 -20.68 -13.30
C ILE A 260 12.52 -21.25 -13.34
N ARG A 261 12.30 -22.39 -12.68
CA ARG A 261 10.99 -23.05 -12.58
C ARG A 261 10.29 -22.88 -11.24
N GLY A 262 11.06 -22.57 -10.19
CA GLY A 262 10.51 -22.32 -8.86
C GLY A 262 9.78 -21.00 -8.83
N ASN A 263 8.60 -21.00 -8.20
CA ASN A 263 7.66 -19.88 -8.26
C ASN A 263 7.04 -19.62 -6.88
N ILE A 264 7.89 -19.30 -5.91
CA ILE A 264 7.46 -18.98 -4.54
C ILE A 264 6.64 -17.69 -4.53
N LEU A 265 7.04 -16.68 -5.30
CA LEU A 265 6.32 -15.42 -5.47
C LEU A 265 5.73 -15.40 -6.87
N SER A 266 4.40 -15.46 -6.99
CA SER A 266 3.74 -15.45 -8.30
C SER A 266 3.50 -14.00 -8.75
N GLY A 267 4.05 -13.66 -9.92
CA GLY A 267 3.91 -12.35 -10.53
C GLY A 267 3.95 -12.42 -12.05
N ASP A 268 3.67 -11.29 -12.70
CA ASP A 268 3.68 -11.14 -14.14
C ASP A 268 5.09 -11.25 -14.74
N LYS A 269 5.23 -11.02 -16.05
CA LYS A 269 6.52 -11.05 -16.74
C LYS A 269 7.58 -10.10 -16.17
N ASN A 270 7.17 -9.07 -15.42
CA ASN A 270 8.05 -8.11 -14.76
C ASN A 270 8.17 -8.38 -13.24
N SER A 271 7.68 -9.53 -12.77
CA SER A 271 7.57 -9.88 -11.35
C SER A 271 6.70 -8.93 -10.53
N LEU A 272 5.73 -8.26 -11.17
CA LEU A 272 4.70 -7.49 -10.47
C LEU A 272 3.58 -8.42 -10.03
N GLY A 273 2.99 -8.17 -8.86
CA GLY A 273 1.79 -8.89 -8.43
C GLY A 273 0.66 -8.74 -9.46
N TYR A 274 -0.12 -9.78 -9.68
CA TYR A 274 -1.27 -9.69 -10.57
C TYR A 274 -2.39 -8.87 -9.92
N ASP A 275 -3.11 -8.09 -10.71
CA ASP A 275 -4.35 -7.44 -10.31
C ASP A 275 -5.54 -8.41 -10.48
N ARG A 276 -6.58 -8.28 -9.67
CA ARG A 276 -7.92 -8.79 -9.96
C ARG A 276 -8.95 -7.70 -9.71
N THR A 277 -9.97 -7.64 -10.55
CA THR A 277 -11.15 -6.80 -10.28
C THR A 277 -12.03 -7.45 -9.21
N PRO A 278 -12.91 -6.67 -8.55
CA PRO A 278 -13.92 -7.21 -7.64
C PRO A 278 -14.74 -8.35 -8.26
N GLU A 279 -15.16 -8.23 -9.52
CA GLU A 279 -15.93 -9.27 -10.22
C GLU A 279 -15.13 -10.57 -10.38
N GLU A 280 -13.84 -10.47 -10.73
CA GLU A 280 -12.98 -11.65 -10.81
C GLU A 280 -12.88 -12.36 -9.46
N ILE A 281 -12.80 -11.60 -8.36
CA ILE A 281 -12.76 -12.12 -7.00
C ILE A 281 -14.10 -12.80 -6.66
N LEU A 282 -15.24 -12.15 -6.95
CA LEU A 282 -16.58 -12.68 -6.75
C LEU A 282 -16.76 -14.04 -7.44
N ARG A 283 -16.39 -14.14 -8.72
CA ARG A 283 -16.45 -15.41 -9.48
C ARG A 283 -15.69 -16.54 -8.81
N ILE A 284 -14.53 -16.23 -8.22
CA ILE A 284 -13.66 -17.18 -7.53
C ILE A 284 -14.27 -17.61 -6.20
N VAL A 285 -14.68 -16.67 -5.34
CA VAL A 285 -15.21 -16.98 -4.00
C VAL A 285 -16.60 -17.61 -4.04
N TYR A 286 -17.39 -17.32 -5.07
CA TYR A 286 -18.65 -18.01 -5.33
C TYR A 286 -18.46 -19.40 -5.94
N GLY A 287 -17.33 -19.64 -6.61
CA GLY A 287 -17.00 -20.92 -7.23
C GLY A 287 -17.68 -21.21 -8.56
N GLY A 288 -18.50 -20.29 -9.06
CA GLY A 288 -19.35 -20.50 -10.25
C GLY A 288 -18.77 -19.98 -11.55
N GLY A 289 -17.78 -19.09 -11.48
CA GLY A 289 -17.30 -18.37 -12.66
C GLY A 289 -18.24 -17.26 -13.11
N ASP A 290 -19.27 -16.95 -12.32
CA ASP A 290 -20.24 -15.87 -12.54
C ASP A 290 -20.36 -15.04 -11.25
N GLU A 291 -20.14 -13.73 -11.37
CA GLU A 291 -20.22 -12.73 -10.30
C GLU A 291 -21.65 -12.32 -9.97
N HIS A 292 -22.61 -12.58 -10.88
CA HIS A 292 -24.03 -12.28 -10.73
C HIS A 292 -24.79 -13.48 -10.16
N VAL A 293 -24.31 -14.68 -10.46
CA VAL A 293 -24.95 -15.93 -10.07
C VAL A 293 -24.02 -16.71 -9.15
N PRO A 294 -24.20 -16.53 -7.83
CA PRO A 294 -23.62 -17.44 -6.89
C PRO A 294 -24.01 -18.89 -7.17
N VAL A 295 -23.08 -19.85 -7.03
CA VAL A 295 -23.40 -21.27 -7.19
C VAL A 295 -24.45 -21.64 -6.14
N GLN A 296 -25.67 -21.92 -6.59
CA GLN A 296 -26.77 -22.23 -5.70
C GLN A 296 -26.55 -23.60 -5.06
N ARG A 297 -26.17 -23.64 -3.79
CA ARG A 297 -26.14 -24.89 -3.01
C ARG A 297 -26.81 -24.66 -1.67
N LYS A 298 -27.87 -25.43 -1.43
CA LYS A 298 -28.61 -25.42 -0.15
C LYS A 298 -27.86 -26.28 0.85
N ILE A 299 -27.26 -25.66 1.85
CA ILE A 299 -26.86 -26.34 3.09
C ILE A 299 -27.75 -25.76 4.18
N GLU A 300 -28.54 -26.61 4.84
CA GLU A 300 -29.46 -26.21 5.93
C GLU A 300 -30.46 -25.08 5.56
N GLY A 301 -30.76 -24.91 4.26
CA GLY A 301 -31.69 -23.89 3.76
C GLY A 301 -31.05 -22.55 3.36
N VAL A 302 -29.75 -22.36 3.62
CA VAL A 302 -28.97 -21.16 3.23
C VAL A 302 -28.25 -21.41 1.91
N LYS A 303 -28.18 -20.40 1.02
CA LYS A 303 -27.41 -20.49 -0.23
C LYS A 303 -25.95 -20.12 0.04
N LEU A 304 -25.04 -21.05 -0.14
CA LEU A 304 -23.61 -20.81 0.09
C LEU A 304 -22.81 -20.92 -1.22
N GLY A 305 -21.90 -19.95 -1.44
CA GLY A 305 -20.78 -20.10 -2.36
C GLY A 305 -19.73 -21.03 -1.76
N PHE A 306 -18.47 -20.95 -2.18
CA PHE A 306 -17.45 -21.78 -1.51
C PHE A 306 -17.32 -21.43 -0.02
N PHE A 307 -17.33 -20.14 0.33
CA PHE A 307 -17.07 -19.70 1.70
C PHE A 307 -18.09 -18.71 2.27
N PHE A 308 -18.97 -18.15 1.44
CA PHE A 308 -19.85 -17.03 1.83
C PHE A 308 -21.33 -17.37 1.66
N ASP A 309 -22.16 -16.91 2.59
CA ASP A 309 -23.62 -16.88 2.44
C ASP A 309 -24.04 -15.83 1.41
N LEU A 310 -24.63 -16.33 0.35
CA LEU A 310 -24.94 -15.61 -0.87
C LEU A 310 -26.20 -14.76 -0.72
N ASP A 311 -27.08 -15.08 0.23
CA ASP A 311 -28.29 -14.28 0.45
C ASP A 311 -27.91 -12.93 1.12
N ASN A 312 -26.81 -12.88 1.89
CA ASN A 312 -26.26 -11.66 2.49
C ASN A 312 -25.16 -10.98 1.64
N PHE A 313 -24.50 -11.72 0.73
CA PHE A 313 -23.43 -11.19 -0.13
C PHE A 313 -23.94 -10.43 -1.38
N THR A 314 -25.25 -10.43 -1.65
CA THR A 314 -25.85 -9.84 -2.88
C THR A 314 -25.55 -8.36 -3.10
N GLY A 315 -25.22 -7.59 -2.05
CA GLY A 315 -24.84 -6.18 -2.17
C GLY A 315 -23.47 -5.94 -2.82
N GLU A 316 -22.56 -6.92 -2.74
CA GLU A 316 -21.19 -6.79 -3.23
C GLU A 316 -21.10 -6.78 -4.76
N HIS A 317 -22.06 -7.42 -5.45
CA HIS A 317 -22.14 -7.33 -6.91
C HIS A 317 -22.43 -5.90 -7.39
N LYS A 318 -23.37 -5.19 -6.73
CA LYS A 318 -23.66 -3.79 -7.06
C LYS A 318 -22.46 -2.87 -6.78
N LYS A 319 -21.74 -3.14 -5.68
CA LYS A 319 -20.49 -2.44 -5.36
C LYS A 319 -19.42 -2.68 -6.41
N ALA A 320 -19.24 -3.94 -6.84
CA ALA A 320 -18.31 -4.29 -7.91
C ALA A 320 -18.62 -3.52 -9.21
N GLU A 321 -19.89 -3.52 -9.66
CA GLU A 321 -20.31 -2.74 -10.83
C GLU A 321 -20.02 -1.24 -10.69
N ALA A 322 -20.25 -0.66 -9.51
CA ALA A 322 -19.94 0.74 -9.24
C ALA A 322 -18.42 1.02 -9.33
N MET A 323 -17.58 0.09 -8.88
CA MET A 323 -16.11 0.17 -8.99
C MET A 323 -15.57 -0.05 -10.42
N ALA A 324 -16.37 -0.66 -11.31
CA ALA A 324 -16.03 -0.86 -12.71
C ALA A 324 -16.36 0.36 -13.60
N GLY A 325 -17.38 1.14 -13.24
CA GLY A 325 -17.89 2.29 -14.02
C GLY A 325 -16.99 3.54 -14.09
N HIS A 326 -15.72 3.45 -13.70
CA HIS A 326 -14.75 4.57 -13.71
C HIS A 326 -13.52 4.34 -14.60
N ASP A 327 -13.44 3.21 -15.31
CA ASP A 327 -12.28 2.89 -16.17
C ASP A 327 -12.56 3.28 -17.64
N ASP A 328 -12.12 4.48 -18.05
CA ASP A 328 -11.96 4.83 -19.46
C ASP A 328 -10.53 5.34 -19.76
N SER A 329 -9.88 4.65 -20.70
CA SER A 329 -8.69 5.01 -21.49
C SER A 329 -7.26 4.77 -20.94
N GLY A 330 -6.54 3.85 -21.61
CA GLY A 330 -5.21 4.14 -22.17
C GLY A 330 -3.96 3.78 -21.35
N SER A 331 -3.55 2.52 -21.38
CA SER A 331 -2.18 2.09 -21.02
C SER A 331 -1.14 2.57 -22.04
N SER A 332 -0.08 3.24 -21.59
CA SER A 332 1.21 3.33 -22.30
C SER A 332 2.35 3.51 -21.29
N GLY A 333 3.22 2.51 -21.18
CA GLY A 333 4.30 2.45 -20.19
C GLY A 333 5.52 3.33 -20.47
N LYS A 334 6.40 3.43 -19.46
CA LYS A 334 7.80 3.82 -19.63
C LYS A 334 8.67 3.24 -18.50
N LYS A 335 9.80 2.63 -18.91
CA LYS A 335 10.90 2.09 -18.10
C LYS A 335 11.81 3.21 -17.56
N SER A 336 12.43 2.99 -16.40
CA SER A 336 13.82 3.40 -16.14
C SER A 336 14.45 2.60 -15.00
N SER A 337 15.74 2.32 -15.17
CA SER A 337 16.64 1.46 -14.40
C SER A 337 17.30 2.09 -13.16
N GLU A 338 17.60 1.21 -12.21
CA GLU A 338 18.48 1.21 -11.01
C GLU A 338 19.60 2.25 -10.82
N ALA A 339 19.84 2.60 -9.54
CA ALA A 339 21.07 2.23 -8.79
C ALA A 339 20.85 2.37 -7.26
N THR A 340 21.28 1.34 -6.52
CA THR A 340 21.14 1.11 -5.06
C THR A 340 22.28 1.75 -4.25
N ASN A 341 22.03 2.19 -3.01
CA ASN A 341 22.93 2.03 -1.84
C ASN A 341 22.22 2.40 -0.51
N ASP A 342 22.55 1.63 0.53
CA ASP A 342 21.92 1.51 1.85
C ASP A 342 21.95 2.76 2.75
N ILE A 343 20.78 3.27 3.18
CA ILE A 343 20.67 4.32 4.23
C ILE A 343 19.30 4.18 4.97
N PRO A 344 19.16 4.60 6.25
CA PRO A 344 18.06 4.29 7.18
C PRO A 344 16.69 4.57 6.60
N THR A 345 15.68 3.87 7.14
CA THR A 345 14.28 3.91 6.69
C THR A 345 13.63 5.30 6.85
N PHE A 346 14.01 6.25 6.01
CA PHE A 346 13.26 7.47 5.75
C PHE A 346 12.16 7.14 4.75
N ASN A 347 10.94 7.63 4.99
CA ASN A 347 9.91 7.60 3.98
C ASN A 347 10.39 8.42 2.78
N ALA A 348 10.72 7.75 1.67
CA ALA A 348 11.34 8.37 0.49
C ALA A 348 10.48 9.50 -0.10
N GLU A 349 9.15 9.40 0.01
CA GLU A 349 8.23 10.44 -0.44
C GLU A 349 8.29 11.68 0.47
N ASN A 350 8.37 11.49 1.79
CA ASN A 350 8.53 12.58 2.74
C ASN A 350 9.91 13.23 2.62
N MET A 351 10.96 12.44 2.40
CA MET A 351 12.30 12.96 2.15
C MET A 351 12.35 13.78 0.85
N GLN A 352 11.73 13.29 -0.22
CA GLN A 352 11.59 14.06 -1.47
C GLN A 352 10.77 15.34 -1.29
N LYS A 353 9.68 15.30 -0.49
CA LYS A 353 8.90 16.50 -0.16
C LYS A 353 9.71 17.50 0.66
N ASN A 354 10.47 17.03 1.65
CA ASN A 354 11.37 17.85 2.47
C ASN A 354 12.48 18.48 1.62
N LEU A 355 13.11 17.71 0.73
CA LEU A 355 14.12 18.20 -0.21
C LEU A 355 13.51 19.24 -1.16
N LYS A 356 12.33 18.99 -1.75
CA LYS A 356 11.61 19.97 -2.57
C LYS A 356 11.33 21.25 -1.78
N ALA A 357 10.88 21.17 -0.53
CA ALA A 357 10.63 22.33 0.32
C ALA A 357 11.92 23.14 0.61
N VAL A 358 13.05 22.47 0.82
CA VAL A 358 14.37 23.11 0.96
C VAL A 358 14.77 23.83 -0.33
N TYR A 359 14.64 23.18 -1.48
CA TYR A 359 14.96 23.80 -2.78
C TYR A 359 14.08 25.02 -3.07
N TYR A 360 12.76 24.90 -2.87
CA TYR A 360 11.84 26.04 -3.09
C TYR A 360 12.15 27.21 -2.15
N SER A 361 12.44 26.92 -0.88
CA SER A 361 12.81 27.95 0.10
C SER A 361 14.11 28.65 -0.33
N ARG A 362 15.12 27.90 -0.78
CA ARG A 362 16.40 28.46 -1.25
C ARG A 362 16.23 29.29 -2.51
N THR A 363 15.49 28.81 -3.50
CA THR A 363 15.23 29.58 -4.73
C THR A 363 14.48 30.87 -4.42
N PHE A 364 13.48 30.82 -3.53
CA PHE A 364 12.74 32.03 -3.12
C PHE A 364 13.63 33.04 -2.40
N MET A 365 14.46 32.57 -1.47
CA MET A 365 15.44 33.40 -0.75
C MET A 365 16.52 33.98 -1.68
N SER A 366 16.95 33.24 -2.71
CA SER A 366 17.82 33.75 -3.76
C SER A 366 17.20 34.89 -4.55
N ILE A 367 15.90 34.80 -4.88
CA ILE A 367 15.19 35.86 -5.59
C ILE A 367 15.15 37.12 -4.72
N ILE A 368 14.72 37.00 -3.46
CA ILE A 368 14.68 38.13 -2.53
C ILE A 368 16.07 38.72 -2.30
N GLY A 369 17.07 37.88 -2.06
CA GLY A 369 18.46 38.30 -1.87
C GLY A 369 19.01 39.00 -3.11
N GLY A 370 18.68 38.51 -4.31
CA GLY A 370 19.10 39.10 -5.58
C GLY A 370 18.52 40.50 -5.76
N VAL A 371 17.21 40.66 -5.54
CA VAL A 371 16.53 41.97 -5.58
C VAL A 371 17.16 42.94 -4.59
N ILE A 372 17.36 42.53 -3.33
CA ILE A 372 17.97 43.39 -2.30
C ILE A 372 19.39 43.79 -2.70
N ALA A 373 20.22 42.83 -3.13
CA ALA A 373 21.59 43.10 -3.54
C ALA A 373 21.66 44.02 -4.79
N GLY A 374 20.70 43.88 -5.71
CA GLY A 374 20.59 44.74 -6.90
C GLY A 374 20.19 46.17 -6.54
N ILE A 375 19.15 46.34 -5.70
CA ILE A 375 18.73 47.66 -5.21
C ILE A 375 19.86 48.36 -4.45
N LEU A 376 20.58 47.63 -3.59
CA LEU A 376 21.70 48.16 -2.81
C LEU A 376 22.98 48.38 -3.64
N GLY A 377 23.02 47.93 -4.89
CA GLY A 377 24.13 48.18 -5.80
C GLY A 377 25.38 47.32 -5.58
N PHE A 378 25.26 46.16 -4.91
CA PHE A 378 26.42 45.30 -4.65
C PHE A 378 26.85 44.54 -5.91
N THR A 379 28.01 44.87 -6.49
CA THR A 379 28.52 44.30 -7.75
C THR A 379 29.75 43.41 -7.54
N GLY A 380 30.01 42.50 -8.48
CA GLY A 380 31.20 41.65 -8.44
C GLY A 380 31.26 40.75 -7.20
N LEU A 381 32.42 40.66 -6.55
CA LEU A 381 32.66 39.72 -5.44
C LEU A 381 31.78 40.00 -4.21
N THR A 382 31.41 41.25 -3.94
CA THR A 382 30.57 41.61 -2.79
C THR A 382 29.13 41.12 -2.96
N GLY A 383 28.59 41.11 -4.18
CA GLY A 383 27.29 40.50 -4.48
C GLY A 383 27.27 38.99 -4.22
N PHE A 384 28.36 38.29 -4.58
CA PHE A 384 28.51 36.86 -4.26
C PHE A 384 28.65 36.61 -2.76
N ILE A 385 29.31 37.48 -2.00
CA ILE A 385 29.39 37.37 -0.53
C ILE A 385 27.99 37.47 0.09
N ILE A 386 27.15 38.40 -0.39
CA ILE A 386 25.75 38.53 0.06
C ILE A 386 24.94 37.28 -0.28
N TYR A 387 25.15 36.69 -1.46
CA TYR A 387 24.51 35.42 -1.83
C TYR A 387 24.78 34.30 -0.81
N PHE A 388 26.06 34.07 -0.48
CA PHE A 388 26.44 33.03 0.46
C PHE A 388 25.95 33.34 1.89
N LEU A 389 25.88 34.61 2.28
CA LEU A 389 25.31 35.03 3.56
C LEU A 389 23.81 34.71 3.63
N VAL A 390 23.03 35.01 2.58
CA VAL A 390 21.61 34.65 2.49
C VAL A 390 21.40 33.13 2.52
N MET A 391 22.24 32.36 1.83
CA MET A 391 22.18 30.90 1.85
C MET A 391 22.49 30.33 3.24
N THR A 392 23.45 30.92 3.96
CA THR A 392 23.80 30.51 5.31
C THR A 392 22.66 30.77 6.29
N ILE A 393 22.06 31.96 6.25
CA ILE A 393 20.91 32.31 7.10
C ILE A 393 19.71 31.41 6.81
N THR A 394 19.44 31.14 5.53
CA THR A 394 18.34 30.24 5.12
C THR A 394 18.55 28.83 5.66
N SER A 395 19.79 28.33 5.61
CA SER A 395 20.14 27.00 6.12
C SER A 395 19.98 26.93 7.64
N VAL A 396 20.43 27.96 8.38
CA VAL A 396 20.23 28.04 9.84
C VAL A 396 18.74 28.12 10.20
N GLY A 397 17.94 28.89 9.46
CA GLY A 397 16.50 28.98 9.66
C GLY A 397 15.77 27.65 9.43
N LEU A 398 16.16 26.90 8.40
CA LEU A 398 15.61 25.57 8.13
C LEU A 398 15.99 24.55 9.22
N ILE A 399 17.22 24.63 9.73
CA ILE A 399 17.69 23.78 10.84
C ILE A 399 16.91 24.09 12.13
N ALA A 400 16.69 25.38 12.43
CA ALA A 400 15.89 25.78 13.58
C ALA A 400 14.43 25.30 13.46
N LYS A 401 13.84 25.39 12.25
CA LYS A 401 12.50 24.87 11.97
C LYS A 401 12.40 23.34 12.11
N ALA A 402 13.50 22.61 11.87
CA ALA A 402 13.59 21.17 12.08
C ALA A 402 13.80 20.77 13.57
N GLY A 403 13.76 21.73 14.50
CA GLY A 403 13.96 21.49 15.93
C GLY A 403 15.37 21.01 16.28
N PHE A 404 16.37 21.29 15.43
CA PHE A 404 17.75 20.80 15.53
C PHE A 404 17.90 19.26 15.45
N SER A 405 16.82 18.54 15.15
CA SER A 405 16.77 17.08 14.97
C SER A 405 16.84 16.67 13.50
N ILE A 406 17.93 17.02 12.81
CA ILE A 406 18.08 16.87 11.34
C ILE A 406 18.02 15.42 10.87
N HIS A 407 18.57 14.49 11.65
CA HIS A 407 18.55 13.06 11.34
C HIS A 407 17.16 12.42 11.39
N SER A 408 16.11 13.16 11.79
CA SER A 408 14.72 12.70 11.70
C SER A 408 14.06 13.09 10.36
N TYR A 409 14.67 14.00 9.60
CA TYR A 409 14.07 14.58 8.39
C TYR A 409 14.93 14.43 7.13
N PHE A 410 16.25 14.29 7.30
CA PHE A 410 17.23 14.20 6.23
C PHE A 410 18.31 13.19 6.59
N ASP A 411 18.93 12.66 5.55
CA ASP A 411 19.88 11.57 5.66
C ASP A 411 21.28 12.05 6.09
N SER A 412 21.62 13.29 5.73
CA SER A 412 22.90 13.91 6.10
C SER A 412 22.77 15.41 6.35
N TRP A 413 23.66 15.95 7.18
CA TRP A 413 23.77 17.40 7.42
C TRP A 413 24.16 18.16 6.15
N THR A 414 24.88 17.51 5.23
CA THR A 414 25.30 18.09 3.97
C THR A 414 24.12 18.34 3.02
N GLN A 415 23.03 17.56 3.11
CA GLN A 415 21.82 17.80 2.31
C GLN A 415 21.10 19.12 2.65
N ILE A 416 21.15 19.55 3.92
CA ILE A 416 20.59 20.85 4.30
C ILE A 416 21.62 21.96 4.12
N ILE A 417 22.90 21.72 4.41
CA ILE A 417 23.91 22.78 4.41
C ILE A 417 24.39 23.05 2.99
N LEU A 418 24.80 22.05 2.22
CA LEU A 418 25.50 22.24 0.94
C LEU A 418 24.61 21.98 -0.29
N ASP A 419 23.67 21.04 -0.23
CA ASP A 419 22.95 20.60 -1.44
C ASP A 419 21.92 21.62 -1.94
N GLY A 420 22.17 22.19 -3.12
CA GLY A 420 21.28 23.18 -3.72
C GLY A 420 21.67 24.63 -3.47
N ILE A 421 22.78 24.90 -2.74
CA ILE A 421 23.36 26.25 -2.65
C ILE A 421 23.65 26.80 -4.04
N LEU A 422 24.10 26.00 -4.99
CA LEU A 422 24.38 26.50 -6.35
C LEU A 422 23.11 26.60 -7.21
N GLY A 423 22.04 25.87 -6.86
CA GLY A 423 20.80 25.85 -7.63
C GLY A 423 20.05 27.19 -7.63
N GLY A 424 20.18 27.96 -6.55
CA GLY A 424 19.58 29.30 -6.44
C GLY A 424 20.42 30.42 -7.07
N LEU A 425 21.64 30.15 -7.56
CA LEU A 425 22.58 31.19 -7.95
C LEU A 425 22.15 31.90 -9.22
N MET A 426 21.64 31.14 -10.20
CA MET A 426 21.13 31.71 -11.46
C MET A 426 19.94 32.64 -11.23
N SER A 427 19.03 32.25 -10.33
CA SER A 427 17.91 33.11 -9.95
C SER A 427 18.38 34.37 -9.23
N PHE A 428 19.35 34.25 -8.31
CA PHE A 428 19.92 35.42 -7.65
C PHE A 428 20.55 36.40 -8.66
N VAL A 429 21.40 35.92 -9.57
CA VAL A 429 22.05 36.76 -10.58
C VAL A 429 21.04 37.41 -11.51
N LEU A 430 20.01 36.67 -11.93
CA LEU A 430 18.94 37.20 -12.79
C LEU A 430 18.19 38.36 -12.12
N PHE A 431 17.73 38.16 -10.89
CA PHE A 431 16.96 39.17 -10.17
C PHE A 431 17.83 40.31 -9.64
N TRP A 432 19.10 40.04 -9.36
CA TRP A 432 20.11 41.05 -9.10
C TRP A 432 20.29 41.97 -10.31
N ALA A 433 20.55 41.41 -11.49
CA ALA A 433 20.74 42.19 -12.72
C ALA A 433 19.50 43.00 -13.04
N PHE A 434 18.32 42.37 -12.98
CA PHE A 434 17.04 43.04 -13.18
C PHE A 434 16.83 44.23 -12.23
N ALA A 435 17.03 44.04 -10.92
CA ALA A 435 16.83 45.10 -9.94
C ALA A 435 17.92 46.17 -10.00
N TYR A 436 19.17 45.78 -10.29
CA TYR A 436 20.29 46.70 -10.45
C TYR A 436 20.09 47.61 -11.65
N ASP A 437 19.69 47.04 -12.79
CA ASP A 437 19.46 47.79 -14.03
C ASP A 437 18.34 48.82 -13.84
N ILE A 438 17.26 48.45 -13.13
CA ILE A 438 16.12 49.35 -12.83
C ILE A 438 16.50 50.53 -11.94
N VAL A 439 17.43 50.34 -11.00
CA VAL A 439 17.73 51.35 -9.97
C VAL A 439 18.96 52.19 -10.31
N HIS A 440 19.95 51.59 -10.98
CA HIS A 440 21.27 52.17 -11.16
C HIS A 440 21.66 52.45 -12.62
N ILE A 441 20.92 51.92 -13.60
CA ILE A 441 21.24 52.11 -15.03
C ILE A 441 20.17 52.92 -15.74
N PHE A 442 18.89 52.54 -15.58
CA PHE A 442 17.73 53.34 -16.00
C PHE A 442 17.37 54.36 -14.93
#